data_AF-A0A392PWM2-F1
#
_entry.id   AF-A0A392PWM2-F1
#
_cell.length_a   1.000
_cell.length_b   1.000
_cell.length_c   1.000
_cell.angle_alpha   90.00
_cell.angle_beta   90.00
_cell.angle_gamma   90.00
#
_symmetry.space_group_name_H-M   'P 1'
#
loop_
_entity.id
_entity.type
_entity.pdbx_description
1 polymer ?
#
loop_
_entity_poly.entity_id
_entity_poly.type
_entity_poly.pdbx_seq_one_letter_code
_entity_poly.pdbx_strand_id
1 'polypeptide(L)'
;MTRIQKLQDCFFSGFTFSDVNSVRASSSKIACCHFSSDGKLLASGGHDKKAVIWYTDSLKQKAILEEHSSLITDVRFSPSMPRL
;
A
#
# COMPACT_ATOMS: atom_id res chain seq x y z
N MET A 1 -3.69 8.69 16.15
CA MET A 1 -4.42 7.53 15.60
C MET A 1 -5.70 8.08 15.01
N THR A 2 -5.74 8.33 13.70
CA THR A 2 -6.89 9.00 13.07
C THR A 2 -7.69 7.96 12.32
N ARG A 3 -8.85 7.64 12.90
CA ARG A 3 -9.89 6.78 12.34
C ARG A 3 -10.53 7.50 11.15
N ILE A 4 -10.37 6.96 9.95
CA ILE A 4 -11.14 7.41 8.78
C ILE A 4 -12.38 6.52 8.71
N GLN A 5 -13.55 7.12 8.91
CA GLN A 5 -14.85 6.48 8.70
C GLN A 5 -15.57 7.24 7.58
N LYS A 6 -16.41 6.49 6.85
CA LYS A 6 -17.47 6.89 5.91
C LYS A 6 -17.07 6.93 4.42
N LEU A 7 -17.15 5.75 3.79
CA LEU A 7 -17.65 5.64 2.42
C LEU A 7 -19.17 5.46 2.51
N GLN A 8 -19.91 6.35 1.85
CA GLN A 8 -21.36 6.31 1.76
C GLN A 8 -21.82 5.07 0.98
N ASP A 9 -22.85 4.42 1.52
CA ASP A 9 -23.48 3.22 1.00
C ASP A 9 -24.09 3.44 -0.39
N CYS A 10 -23.58 2.70 -1.39
CA CYS A 10 -24.32 2.42 -2.61
C CYS A 10 -24.72 0.94 -2.58
N PHE A 11 -26.04 0.71 -2.55
CA PHE A 11 -26.69 -0.59 -2.46
C PHE A 11 -26.30 -1.52 -3.63
N PHE A 12 -25.46 -2.51 -3.36
CA PHE A 12 -25.31 -3.74 -4.14
C PHE A 12 -25.31 -4.90 -3.13
N SER A 13 -25.97 -6.01 -3.47
CA SER A 13 -26.19 -7.13 -2.55
C SER A 13 -24.87 -7.66 -1.94
N GLY A 14 -24.75 -7.57 -0.62
CA GLY A 14 -24.10 -8.57 0.22
C GLY A 14 -22.57 -8.66 0.23
N PHE A 15 -21.82 -7.56 0.16
CA PHE A 15 -20.39 -7.57 0.50
C PHE A 15 -20.14 -6.77 1.78
N THR A 16 -19.66 -7.42 2.82
CA THR A 16 -19.18 -6.75 4.04
C THR A 16 -17.69 -6.48 3.90
N PHE A 17 -17.28 -5.21 3.91
CA PHE A 17 -15.87 -4.85 4.02
C PHE A 17 -15.48 -4.79 5.50
N SER A 18 -14.46 -5.55 5.87
CA SER A 18 -13.86 -5.51 7.22
C SER A 18 -12.36 -5.34 7.10
N ASP A 19 -11.79 -4.46 7.90
CA ASP A 19 -10.35 -4.30 7.99
C ASP A 19 -9.72 -5.59 8.53
N VAL A 20 -8.77 -6.16 7.78
CA VAL A 20 -8.07 -7.39 8.18
C VAL A 20 -6.85 -7.07 9.02
N ASN A 21 -6.09 -6.06 8.62
CA ASN A 21 -4.86 -5.66 9.31
C ASN A 21 -4.51 -4.19 8.97
N SER A 22 -3.70 -3.54 9.81
CA SER A 22 -3.26 -2.16 9.62
C SER A 22 -1.81 -1.99 10.04
N VAL A 23 -1.05 -1.20 9.27
CA VAL A 23 0.34 -0.89 9.56
C VAL A 23 0.62 0.60 9.32
N ARG A 24 1.45 1.19 10.18
CA ARG A 24 1.91 2.55 10.00
C ARG A 24 3.14 2.56 9.10
N ALA A 25 2.93 2.84 7.81
CA ALA A 25 4.01 2.87 6.85
C ALA A 25 4.91 4.12 6.94
N SER A 26 4.37 5.25 7.38
CA SER A 26 5.12 6.51 7.47
C SER A 26 4.66 7.41 8.62
N SER A 27 5.55 8.32 9.05
CA SER A 27 5.22 9.46 9.90
C SER A 27 4.64 10.65 9.11
N SER A 28 4.72 10.62 7.78
CA SER A 28 4.25 11.64 6.85
C SER A 28 3.09 11.15 5.97
N LYS A 29 2.54 12.04 5.12
CA LYS A 29 1.47 11.68 4.19
C LYS A 29 1.96 10.62 3.19
N ILE A 30 1.25 9.50 3.13
CA ILE A 30 1.39 8.49 2.08
C ILE A 30 0.56 8.96 0.89
N ALA A 31 1.17 9.01 -0.29
CA ALA A 31 0.53 9.50 -1.51
C ALA A 31 0.10 8.36 -2.44
N CYS A 32 0.77 7.20 -2.37
CA CYS A 32 0.56 6.09 -3.29
C CYS A 32 0.83 4.73 -2.64
N CYS A 33 0.20 3.70 -3.20
CA CYS A 33 0.53 2.31 -2.92
C CYS A 33 0.17 1.41 -4.12
N HIS A 34 0.85 0.27 -4.23
CA HIS A 34 0.58 -0.72 -5.30
C HIS A 34 0.94 -2.13 -4.84
N PHE A 35 0.08 -3.10 -5.15
CA PHE A 35 0.37 -4.52 -4.92
C PHE A 35 1.21 -5.09 -6.05
N SER A 36 2.02 -6.11 -5.73
CA SER A 36 2.63 -6.96 -6.75
C SER A 36 1.57 -7.80 -7.46
N SER A 37 1.86 -8.24 -8.68
CA SER A 37 0.98 -9.09 -9.49
C SER A 37 0.59 -10.40 -8.81
N ASP A 38 1.48 -10.96 -7.97
CA ASP A 38 1.22 -12.16 -7.17
C ASP A 38 0.56 -11.88 -5.81
N GLY A 39 0.31 -10.60 -5.50
CA GLY A 39 -0.30 -10.16 -4.24
C GLY A 39 0.54 -10.38 -2.99
N LYS A 40 1.81 -10.82 -3.09
CA LYS A 40 2.67 -11.10 -1.94
C LYS A 40 3.36 -9.88 -1.36
N LEU A 41 3.47 -8.82 -2.16
CA LEU A 41 4.13 -7.58 -1.79
C LEU A 41 3.19 -6.38 -1.95
N LEU A 42 3.34 -5.42 -1.06
CA LEU A 42 2.74 -4.10 -1.15
C LEU A 42 3.88 -3.08 -1.16
N ALA A 43 3.83 -2.12 -2.08
CA ALA A 43 4.69 -0.95 -2.08
C ALA A 43 3.87 0.25 -1.61
N SER A 44 4.48 1.13 -0.82
CA SER A 44 3.90 2.41 -0.40
C SER A 44 4.93 3.52 -0.49
N GLY A 45 4.52 4.74 -0.86
CA GLY A 45 5.41 5.90 -0.91
C GLY A 45 4.68 7.21 -0.62
N GLY A 46 5.43 8.24 -0.21
CA GLY A 46 4.85 9.55 0.08
C GLY A 46 5.86 10.66 0.35
N HIS A 47 5.45 11.58 1.23
CA HIS A 47 6.15 12.83 1.51
C HIS A 47 7.43 12.66 2.32
N ASP A 48 7.60 11.52 2.99
CA ASP A 48 8.84 11.16 3.67
C ASP A 48 9.96 10.73 2.70
N LYS A 49 9.64 10.65 1.39
CA LYS A 49 10.57 10.30 0.32
C LYS A 49 11.10 8.87 0.40
N LYS A 50 10.42 8.01 1.19
CA LYS A 50 10.77 6.61 1.38
C LYS A 50 9.74 5.73 0.67
N ALA A 51 10.20 4.83 -0.18
CA ALA A 51 9.36 3.74 -0.65
C ALA A 51 9.56 2.55 0.29
N VAL A 52 8.47 2.04 0.87
CA VAL A 52 8.51 0.90 1.78
C VAL A 52 7.83 -0.29 1.10
N ILE A 53 8.51 -1.43 1.13
CA ILE A 53 7.99 -2.70 0.62
C ILE A 53 7.57 -3.56 1.82
N TRP A 54 6.37 -4.10 1.77
CA TRP A 54 5.75 -4.92 2.82
C TRP A 54 5.46 -6.32 2.30
N TYR A 55 5.57 -7.32 3.18
CA TYR A 55 4.87 -8.58 2.97
C TYR A 55 3.39 -8.40 3.28
N THR A 56 2.50 -8.83 2.39
CA THR A 56 1.06 -8.58 2.51
C THR A 56 0.37 -9.43 3.56
N ASP A 57 0.86 -10.64 3.79
CA ASP A 57 0.34 -11.59 4.77
C ASP A 57 0.50 -11.12 6.22
N SER A 58 1.65 -10.52 6.51
CA SER A 58 2.11 -10.19 7.85
C SER A 58 2.20 -8.69 8.09
N LEU A 59 2.09 -7.88 7.03
CA LEU A 59 2.41 -6.44 7.02
C LEU A 59 3.78 -6.13 7.62
N LYS A 60 4.71 -7.09 7.58
CA LYS A 60 6.10 -6.87 7.99
C LYS A 60 6.85 -6.13 6.89
N GLN A 61 7.64 -5.16 7.30
CA GLN A 61 8.53 -4.43 6.40
C GLN A 61 9.58 -5.38 5.82
N LYS A 62 9.59 -5.50 4.50
CA LYS A 62 10.60 -6.24 3.74
C LYS A 62 11.82 -5.37 3.42
N ALA A 63 11.58 -4.12 3.00
CA ALA A 63 12.65 -3.20 2.61
C ALA A 63 12.19 -1.74 2.71
N ILE A 64 13.16 -0.83 2.85
CA ILE A 64 12.98 0.62 2.69
C ILE A 64 13.94 1.06 1.58
N LEU A 65 13.45 1.86 0.64
CA LEU A 65 14.22 2.48 -0.44
C LEU A 65 14.21 4.00 -0.21
N GLU A 66 15.39 4.59 -0.01
CA GLU A 66 15.56 6.00 0.39
C GLU A 66 16.26 6.85 -0.69
N GLU A 67 16.18 6.43 -1.95
CA GLU A 67 16.89 7.07 -3.07
C GLU A 67 16.25 8.38 -3.56
N HIS A 68 14.99 8.63 -3.22
CA HIS A 68 14.27 9.81 -3.70
C HIS A 68 14.65 11.06 -2.90
N SER A 69 15.11 12.10 -3.59
CA SER A 69 15.41 13.42 -2.99
C SER A 69 14.16 14.31 -2.82
N SER A 70 13.04 13.92 -3.42
CA SER A 70 11.75 14.61 -3.35
C SER A 70 10.61 13.64 -3.00
N LEU A 71 9.41 14.19 -2.78
CA LEU A 71 8.22 13.40 -2.44
C LEU A 71 7.90 12.36 -3.52
N ILE A 72 7.53 11.17 -3.09
CA ILE A 72 7.12 10.09 -3.99
C ILE A 72 5.64 10.28 -4.32
N THR A 73 5.33 10.42 -5.60
CA THR A 73 3.97 10.63 -6.11
C THR A 73 3.29 9.35 -6.58
N ASP A 74 4.04 8.37 -7.08
CA ASP A 74 3.52 7.05 -7.46
C ASP A 74 4.57 5.95 -7.24
N VAL A 75 4.10 4.71 -7.08
CA VAL A 75 4.92 3.50 -7.02
C VAL A 75 4.24 2.39 -7.83
N ARG A 76 5.02 1.65 -8.63
CA ARG A 76 4.49 0.54 -9.44
C ARG A 76 5.43 -0.65 -9.42
N PHE A 77 4.91 -1.80 -9.01
CA PHE A 77 5.51 -3.07 -9.40
C PHE A 77 5.39 -3.25 -10.92
N SER A 78 6.47 -3.73 -11.52
CA SER A 78 6.43 -4.20 -12.91
C SER A 78 5.46 -5.38 -13.04
N PRO A 79 4.64 -5.45 -14.10
CA PRO A 79 3.84 -6.63 -14.36
C PRO A 79 4.76 -7.83 -14.62
N SER A 80 4.70 -8.85 -13.77
CA SER A 80 5.32 -10.13 -14.11
C SER A 80 4.44 -10.83 -15.14
N MET A 81 4.93 -11.06 -16.35
CA MET A 81 4.34 -12.09 -17.20
C MET A 81 4.62 -13.46 -16.55
N PRO A 82 3.61 -14.30 -16.30
CA PRO A 82 3.89 -15.70 -16.01
C PRO A 82 4.67 -16.26 -17.21
N ARG A 83 5.83 -16.86 -16.94
CA ARG A 83 6.58 -17.59 -17.98
C ARG A 83 5.66 -18.73 -18.45
N LEU A 84 5.30 -18.72 -19.74
CA LEU A 84 4.58 -19.80 -20.41
C LEU A 84 5.49 -21.02 -20.58
#